data_AF-A0A2L0V4L2-F1
#
_entry.id   AF-A0A2L0V4L2-F1
#
_cell.length_a   1.000
_cell.length_b   1.000
_cell.length_c   1.000
_cell.angle_alpha   90.00
_cell.angle_beta   90.00
_cell.angle_gamma   90.00
#
_symmetry.space_group_name_H-M   'P 1'
#
loop_
_entity.id
_entity.type
_entity.pdbx_description
1 polymer ?
#
loop_
_entity_poly.entity_id
_entity_poly.type
_entity_poly.pdbx_seq_one_letter_code
_entity_poly.pdbx_strand_id
1 'polypeptide(L)'
;MVFRQGLEGGFQGRTNKLVDGCYSFWQGGASALIQRLHLLVDEQVFVSDEVKGDEADSSQSSADLSEEEHEEEHCLGGTSPHAGEHSSHEKEGAGQQNPSDQVNPDWFGIGGTGRNVETEPLFNCIELQRYILLCSQVEAGFRDKPGKYRDHYHTCYCLSGLSVCQYSWSSKVDSPPLPAAVFGNYSKNLLEPIHPVYNIVFERYKEAREFFMLPF
;
A
#
# COMPACT_ATOMS: atom_id res chain seq x y z
N MET A 1 -11.77 -12.70 8.64
CA MET A 1 -10.41 -12.42 9.17
C MET A 1 -10.44 -11.25 10.15
N VAL A 2 -11.03 -10.12 9.77
CA VAL A 2 -11.16 -8.90 10.60
C VAL A 2 -11.77 -9.13 11.99
N PHE A 3 -12.81 -9.97 12.11
CA PHE A 3 -13.45 -10.34 13.40
C PHE A 3 -12.51 -11.03 14.42
N ARG A 4 -11.25 -11.25 14.06
CA ARG A 4 -10.21 -11.76 14.95
C ARG A 4 -9.55 -10.66 15.76
N GLN A 5 -9.76 -9.37 15.42
CA GLN A 5 -9.23 -8.27 16.22
C GLN A 5 -10.14 -8.05 17.42
N GLY A 6 -9.58 -8.23 18.62
CA GLY A 6 -10.30 -8.10 19.89
C GLY A 6 -10.43 -6.63 20.34
N LEU A 7 -11.15 -6.42 21.44
CA LEU A 7 -11.25 -5.11 22.10
C LEU A 7 -9.88 -4.63 22.62
N GLU A 8 -8.97 -5.56 22.86
CA GLU A 8 -7.59 -5.31 23.26
C GLU A 8 -6.73 -4.71 22.12
N GLY A 9 -7.25 -4.66 20.89
CA GLY A 9 -6.52 -4.19 19.69
C GLY A 9 -5.67 -5.27 19.01
N GLY A 10 -5.28 -6.32 19.74
CA GLY A 10 -4.56 -7.48 19.21
C GLY A 10 -5.45 -8.50 18.50
N PHE A 11 -4.83 -9.48 17.85
CA PHE A 11 -5.53 -10.57 17.16
C PHE A 11 -5.57 -11.86 17.98
N GLN A 12 -6.70 -12.57 17.93
CA GLN A 12 -6.81 -13.97 18.35
C GLN A 12 -6.70 -14.91 17.15
N GLY A 13 -6.10 -16.09 17.34
CA GLY A 13 -5.95 -17.06 16.24
C GLY A 13 -7.24 -17.79 15.86
N ARG A 14 -8.18 -17.93 16.81
CA ARG A 14 -9.42 -18.71 16.67
C ARG A 14 -10.55 -18.09 17.48
N THR A 15 -11.80 -18.39 17.15
CA THR A 15 -12.98 -17.86 17.86
C THR A 15 -12.95 -18.26 19.33
N ASN A 16 -13.38 -17.35 20.22
CA ASN A 16 -13.42 -17.56 21.67
C ASN A 16 -12.08 -18.00 22.28
N LYS A 17 -10.97 -17.51 21.73
CA LYS A 17 -9.62 -17.63 22.30
C LYS A 17 -9.07 -16.23 22.55
N LEU A 18 -8.07 -16.16 23.43
CA LEU A 18 -7.41 -14.90 23.76
C LEU A 18 -6.56 -14.39 22.60
N VAL A 19 -6.31 -13.08 22.63
CA VAL A 19 -5.33 -12.41 21.78
C VAL A 19 -3.91 -12.92 22.01
N ASP A 20 -3.06 -12.82 20.99
CA ASP A 20 -1.64 -13.19 21.05
C ASP A 20 -0.83 -12.32 20.08
N GLY A 21 0.29 -11.79 20.56
CA GLY A 21 1.20 -10.93 19.80
C GLY A 21 1.66 -11.52 18.47
N CYS A 22 1.84 -12.85 18.38
CA CYS A 22 2.27 -13.45 17.12
C CYS A 22 1.20 -13.39 16.03
N TYR A 23 -0.09 -13.34 16.39
CA TYR A 23 -1.17 -13.20 15.41
C TYR A 23 -1.21 -11.81 14.76
N SER A 24 -0.43 -10.84 15.26
CA SER A 24 -0.22 -9.56 14.59
C SER A 24 0.26 -9.75 13.14
N PHE A 25 1.17 -10.69 12.90
CA PHE A 25 1.57 -11.03 11.53
C PHE A 25 0.63 -12.05 10.88
N TRP A 26 0.31 -13.16 11.56
CA TRP A 26 -0.46 -14.24 10.92
C TRP A 26 -1.86 -13.81 10.48
N GLN A 27 -2.53 -12.92 11.23
CA GLN A 27 -3.83 -12.37 10.83
C GLN A 27 -3.68 -11.03 10.10
N GLY A 28 -2.78 -10.15 10.56
CA GLY A 28 -2.57 -8.84 9.94
C GLY A 28 -1.98 -8.93 8.53
N GLY A 29 -0.95 -9.77 8.33
CA GLY A 29 -0.34 -10.03 7.02
C GLY A 29 -1.33 -10.60 6.02
N ALA A 30 -2.13 -11.57 6.45
CA ALA A 30 -3.19 -12.14 5.61
C ALA A 30 -4.27 -11.09 5.27
N SER A 31 -4.59 -10.18 6.19
CA SER A 31 -5.55 -9.09 5.95
C SER A 31 -5.00 -8.11 4.92
N ALA A 32 -3.71 -7.74 5.03
CA ALA A 32 -3.04 -6.88 4.07
C ALA A 32 -2.96 -7.51 2.65
N LEU A 33 -2.84 -8.84 2.55
CA LEU A 33 -2.91 -9.54 1.26
C LEU A 33 -4.31 -9.45 0.65
N ILE A 34 -5.36 -9.70 1.44
CA ILE A 34 -6.74 -9.59 0.98
C ILE A 34 -7.06 -8.17 0.54
N GLN A 35 -6.62 -7.17 1.30
CA GLN A 35 -6.82 -5.77 0.94
C GLN A 35 -6.21 -5.43 -0.42
N ARG A 36 -4.96 -5.83 -0.66
CA ARG A 36 -4.29 -5.62 -1.95
C ARG A 36 -5.00 -6.33 -3.08
N LEU A 37 -5.46 -7.57 -2.86
CA LEU A 37 -6.21 -8.30 -3.86
C LEU A 37 -7.52 -7.59 -4.24
N HIS A 38 -8.24 -7.05 -3.25
CA HIS A 38 -9.45 -6.27 -3.50
C HIS A 38 -9.16 -5.03 -4.37
N LEU A 39 -8.11 -4.28 -4.05
CA LEU A 39 -7.70 -3.11 -4.84
C LEU A 39 -7.39 -3.48 -6.31
N LEU A 40 -6.66 -4.58 -6.52
CA LEU A 40 -6.33 -5.06 -7.87
C LEU A 40 -7.55 -5.53 -8.66
N VAL A 41 -8.53 -6.13 -7.99
CA VAL A 41 -9.78 -6.58 -8.63
C VAL A 41 -10.66 -5.38 -8.98
N ASP A 42 -10.79 -4.42 -8.07
CA ASP A 42 -11.58 -3.20 -8.28
C ASP A 42 -11.02 -2.37 -9.45
N GLU A 43 -9.69 -2.26 -9.57
CA GLU A 43 -9.03 -1.62 -10.71
C GLU A 43 -9.34 -2.33 -12.05
N GLN A 44 -9.26 -3.67 -12.09
CA GLN A 44 -9.53 -4.44 -13.30
C GLN A 44 -10.99 -4.37 -13.76
N VAL A 45 -11.94 -4.30 -12.82
CA VAL A 45 -13.35 -4.12 -13.11
C VAL A 45 -13.61 -2.74 -13.71
N PHE A 46 -12.96 -1.69 -13.18
CA PHE A 46 -13.11 -0.32 -13.69
C PHE A 46 -12.59 -0.17 -15.13
N VAL A 47 -11.43 -0.77 -15.43
CA VAL A 47 -10.87 -0.78 -16.81
C VAL A 47 -11.79 -1.53 -17.78
N SER A 48 -12.51 -2.55 -17.31
CA SER A 48 -13.43 -3.33 -18.16
C SER A 48 -14.72 -2.58 -18.49
N ASP A 49 -15.19 -1.70 -17.61
CA ASP A 49 -16.40 -0.90 -17.82
C ASP A 49 -16.16 0.33 -18.72
N GLU A 50 -14.97 0.94 -18.68
CA GLU A 50 -14.63 2.05 -19.59
C GLU A 50 -14.49 1.58 -21.05
N VAL A 51 -14.00 0.36 -21.30
CA VAL A 51 -13.88 -0.22 -22.65
C VAL A 51 -15.25 -0.53 -23.27
N LYS A 52 -16.32 -0.59 -22.47
CA LYS A 52 -17.68 -0.91 -22.92
C LYS A 52 -18.52 0.33 -23.27
N GLY A 53 -17.96 1.53 -23.10
CA GLY A 53 -18.68 2.82 -23.23
C GLY A 53 -18.71 3.45 -24.63
N ASP A 54 -17.98 2.91 -25.62
CA ASP A 54 -17.78 3.60 -26.92
C ASP A 54 -18.74 3.16 -28.06
N GLU A 55 -19.79 2.38 -27.77
CA GLU A 55 -20.84 2.05 -28.77
C GLU A 55 -22.24 2.52 -28.33
N ALA A 56 -22.52 3.82 -28.49
CA ALA A 56 -23.84 4.46 -28.72
C ALA A 56 -23.69 5.97 -28.45
N ASP A 57 -24.27 6.94 -29.14
CA ASP A 57 -25.05 7.07 -30.36
C ASP A 57 -24.99 8.59 -30.68
N SER A 58 -24.94 8.91 -31.97
CA SER A 58 -24.96 10.27 -32.49
C SER A 58 -26.36 10.89 -32.39
N SER A 59 -26.52 11.99 -31.66
CA SER A 59 -27.59 12.94 -31.96
C SER A 59 -27.30 14.35 -31.44
N GLN A 60 -27.44 15.29 -32.37
CA GLN A 60 -27.27 16.74 -32.27
C GLN A 60 -28.30 17.39 -31.32
N SER A 61 -27.93 18.48 -30.65
CA SER A 61 -28.86 19.54 -30.26
C SER A 61 -28.11 20.79 -29.78
N SER A 62 -28.37 21.90 -30.47
CA SER A 62 -27.92 23.28 -30.25
C SER A 62 -28.86 24.08 -29.34
N ALA A 63 -28.32 24.88 -28.42
CA ALA A 63 -28.84 26.17 -27.90
C ALA A 63 -27.86 26.66 -26.80
N ASP A 64 -27.08 27.72 -27.01
CA ASP A 64 -27.43 29.16 -26.89
C ASP A 64 -27.63 29.59 -25.42
N LEU A 65 -26.61 30.22 -24.82
CA LEU A 65 -26.70 30.99 -23.58
C LEU A 65 -25.74 32.19 -23.60
N SER A 66 -26.32 33.29 -23.13
CA SER A 66 -25.95 34.70 -23.17
C SER A 66 -24.76 35.11 -22.29
N GLU A 67 -24.12 36.19 -22.72
CA GLU A 67 -23.18 37.06 -22.01
C GLU A 67 -23.77 37.65 -20.72
N GLU A 68 -22.99 37.72 -19.65
CA GLU A 68 -22.95 38.87 -18.73
C GLU A 68 -21.52 39.03 -18.18
N GLU A 69 -21.01 40.25 -18.30
CA GLU A 69 -19.73 40.76 -17.78
C GLU A 69 -19.85 41.11 -16.30
N HIS A 70 -18.75 41.01 -15.54
CA HIS A 70 -18.44 41.98 -14.48
C HIS A 70 -16.93 42.00 -14.17
N GLU A 71 -16.33 43.15 -14.49
CA GLU A 71 -15.15 43.81 -13.91
C GLU A 71 -15.10 43.69 -12.37
N GLU A 72 -14.03 43.76 -11.60
CA GLU A 72 -12.64 44.25 -11.62
C GLU A 72 -12.00 43.56 -10.35
N GLU A 73 -10.71 43.34 -10.14
CA GLU A 73 -9.69 44.35 -9.89
C GLU A 73 -8.33 43.65 -9.65
N HIS A 74 -7.30 44.47 -9.75
CA HIS A 74 -5.89 44.22 -10.00
C HIS A 74 -5.06 44.12 -8.71
N CYS A 75 -3.99 43.32 -8.70
CA CYS A 75 -2.73 43.66 -8.02
C CYS A 75 -1.51 42.92 -8.59
N LEU A 76 -0.44 43.69 -8.77
CA LEU A 76 0.76 43.45 -9.57
C LEU A 76 1.91 42.73 -8.85
N GLY A 77 2.79 42.15 -9.68
CA GLY A 77 4.24 42.02 -9.44
C GLY A 77 4.68 40.58 -9.14
N GLY A 78 5.68 39.98 -9.78
CA GLY A 78 6.67 40.43 -10.75
C GLY A 78 7.74 39.35 -10.94
N THR A 79 8.43 39.40 -12.08
CA THR A 79 9.78 38.85 -12.39
C THR A 79 9.98 37.34 -12.64
N SER A 80 10.24 37.05 -13.93
CA SER A 80 11.12 36.02 -14.54
C SER A 80 12.60 36.19 -14.08
N PRO A 81 13.63 35.34 -14.37
CA PRO A 81 13.76 34.43 -15.54
C PRO A 81 14.61 33.13 -15.44
N HIS A 82 14.56 32.34 -16.54
CA HIS A 82 15.62 31.47 -17.17
C HIS A 82 16.29 30.36 -16.31
N ALA A 83 16.74 29.19 -16.81
CA ALA A 83 17.26 28.74 -18.11
C ALA A 83 17.08 27.20 -18.25
N GLY A 84 17.05 26.62 -19.47
CA GLY A 84 18.11 25.74 -20.02
C GLY A 84 18.08 24.31 -19.44
N GLU A 85 17.96 23.20 -20.17
CA GLU A 85 18.84 22.71 -21.23
C GLU A 85 18.21 21.53 -22.01
N HIS A 86 18.86 21.20 -23.12
CA HIS A 86 18.47 20.36 -24.25
C HIS A 86 19.18 18.98 -24.19
N SER A 87 18.75 18.04 -25.08
CA SER A 87 19.47 16.84 -25.58
C SER A 87 19.20 15.51 -24.82
N SER A 88 19.00 14.33 -25.43
CA SER A 88 19.20 13.82 -26.80
C SER A 88 18.38 12.54 -27.05
N HIS A 89 18.07 12.32 -28.33
CA HIS A 89 17.56 11.12 -29.00
C HIS A 89 18.56 9.94 -29.04
N GLU A 90 18.05 8.69 -29.11
CA GLU A 90 18.41 7.57 -30.02
C GLU A 90 17.69 6.26 -29.56
N LYS A 91 16.68 5.74 -30.28
CA LYS A 91 16.66 4.61 -31.28
C LYS A 91 17.22 3.27 -30.74
N GLU A 92 16.73 2.06 -31.02
CA GLU A 92 15.61 1.41 -31.74
C GLU A 92 15.77 -0.11 -31.38
N GLY A 93 14.71 -0.92 -31.40
CA GLY A 93 14.88 -2.38 -31.27
C GLY A 93 13.58 -3.17 -31.13
N ALA A 94 12.91 -3.43 -32.25
CA ALA A 94 11.77 -4.33 -32.34
C ALA A 94 12.24 -5.80 -32.40
N GLY A 95 11.66 -6.66 -31.57
CA GLY A 95 11.84 -8.11 -31.62
C GLY A 95 10.58 -8.80 -31.09
N GLN A 96 9.83 -9.41 -31.99
CA GLN A 96 8.60 -10.17 -31.71
C GLN A 96 8.85 -11.36 -30.77
N GLN A 97 7.95 -11.57 -29.79
CA GLN A 97 7.86 -12.81 -29.01
C GLN A 97 6.47 -13.44 -29.21
N ASN A 98 6.47 -14.74 -29.55
CA ASN A 98 5.27 -15.59 -29.68
C ASN A 98 4.80 -16.10 -28.31
N PRO A 99 3.52 -16.52 -28.18
CA PRO A 99 2.80 -16.52 -26.91
C PRO A 99 2.64 -17.93 -26.36
N SER A 100 3.42 -18.27 -25.34
CA SER A 100 3.09 -19.35 -24.41
C SER A 100 3.97 -19.19 -23.19
N ASP A 101 3.33 -19.13 -22.03
CA ASP A 101 3.90 -18.97 -20.68
C ASP A 101 4.10 -17.52 -20.21
N GLN A 102 3.00 -16.80 -20.03
CA GLN A 102 2.98 -15.55 -19.26
C GLN A 102 2.16 -15.74 -17.98
N VAL A 103 2.86 -15.98 -16.87
CA VAL A 103 2.36 -15.61 -15.54
C VAL A 103 3.01 -14.27 -15.24
N ASN A 104 2.24 -13.19 -15.30
CA ASN A 104 2.74 -11.82 -15.14
C ASN A 104 3.36 -11.64 -13.74
N PRO A 105 4.66 -11.27 -13.59
CA PRO A 105 5.32 -11.13 -12.29
C PRO A 105 5.09 -9.78 -11.60
N ASP A 106 4.21 -8.93 -12.13
CA ASP A 106 3.94 -7.60 -11.60
C ASP A 106 2.94 -7.62 -10.43
N TRP A 107 3.36 -8.23 -9.32
CA TRP A 107 2.69 -8.10 -8.02
C TRP A 107 2.72 -6.66 -7.46
N PHE A 108 3.54 -5.76 -8.04
CA PHE A 108 3.74 -4.38 -7.55
C PHE A 108 3.58 -3.27 -8.61
N GLY A 109 3.20 -3.58 -9.85
CA GLY A 109 3.10 -2.59 -10.92
C GLY A 109 1.71 -1.94 -10.96
N ILE A 110 1.55 -0.74 -10.40
CA ILE A 110 0.38 0.12 -10.66
C ILE A 110 0.87 1.48 -11.15
N GLY A 111 0.81 1.67 -12.47
CA GLY A 111 0.79 2.97 -13.12
C GLY A 111 -0.63 3.27 -13.58
N GLY A 112 -1.40 3.98 -12.76
CA GLY A 112 -2.77 4.37 -13.07
C GLY A 112 -3.15 5.65 -12.34
N THR A 113 -3.25 6.76 -13.06
CA THR A 113 -3.74 8.04 -12.55
C THR A 113 -5.27 8.04 -12.57
N GLY A 114 -5.93 7.76 -11.45
CA GLY A 114 -7.40 7.82 -11.38
C GLY A 114 -7.95 7.73 -9.95
N ARG A 115 -8.59 8.83 -9.50
CA ARG A 115 -9.46 9.02 -8.31
C ARG A 115 -9.22 8.14 -7.06
N ASN A 116 -8.74 8.79 -5.99
CA ASN A 116 -8.65 8.26 -4.61
C ASN A 116 -10.03 7.82 -4.09
N VAL A 117 -10.36 6.53 -4.21
CA VAL A 117 -11.19 5.88 -3.20
C VAL A 117 -10.22 5.51 -2.08
N GLU A 118 -10.16 6.34 -1.03
CA GLU A 118 -9.40 6.00 0.18
C GLU A 118 -10.08 4.81 0.86
N THR A 119 -9.73 3.58 0.45
CA THR A 119 -10.29 2.37 1.05
C THR A 119 -9.71 2.18 2.45
N GLU A 120 -10.55 2.35 3.49
CA GLU A 120 -10.20 2.10 4.90
C GLU A 120 -9.44 0.77 5.07
N PRO A 121 -8.44 0.67 5.98
CA PRO A 121 -7.73 -0.59 6.20
C PRO A 121 -8.70 -1.66 6.66
N LEU A 122 -8.52 -2.90 6.18
CA LEU A 122 -9.42 -4.00 6.55
C LEU A 122 -9.44 -4.31 8.05
N PHE A 123 -8.49 -3.82 8.82
CA PHE A 123 -8.42 -3.95 10.28
C PHE A 123 -7.87 -2.67 10.90
N ASN A 124 -8.08 -2.47 12.20
CA ASN A 124 -7.61 -1.25 12.86
C ASN A 124 -6.10 -1.31 13.09
N CYS A 125 -5.34 -0.73 12.16
CA CYS A 125 -3.87 -0.73 12.21
C CYS A 125 -3.32 -0.05 13.47
N ILE A 126 -3.89 1.08 13.89
CA ILE A 126 -3.38 1.85 15.03
C ILE A 126 -3.61 1.10 16.35
N GLU A 127 -4.76 0.47 16.52
CA GLU A 127 -5.01 -0.34 17.73
C GLU A 127 -4.12 -1.59 17.78
N LEU A 128 -3.78 -2.18 16.63
CA LEU A 128 -2.79 -3.27 16.61
C LEU A 128 -1.39 -2.78 17.00
N GLN A 129 -0.95 -1.62 16.52
CA GLN A 129 0.32 -1.02 16.93
C GLN A 129 0.35 -0.74 18.44
N ARG A 130 -0.75 -0.23 18.99
CA ARG A 130 -0.92 -0.04 20.44
C ARG A 130 -0.78 -1.35 21.19
N TYR A 131 -1.46 -2.41 20.77
CA TYR A 131 -1.34 -3.72 21.40
C TYR A 131 0.11 -4.23 21.38
N ILE A 132 0.78 -4.16 20.23
CA ILE A 132 2.16 -4.63 20.08
C ILE A 132 3.11 -3.84 21.01
N LEU A 133 3.06 -2.52 20.96
CA LEU A 133 4.01 -1.65 21.66
C LEU A 133 3.72 -1.53 23.16
N LEU A 134 2.45 -1.57 23.58
CA LEU A 134 2.07 -1.37 24.98
C LEU A 134 1.88 -2.69 25.75
N CYS A 135 1.46 -3.77 25.08
CA CYS A 135 1.15 -5.04 25.74
C CYS A 135 2.21 -6.13 25.48
N SER A 136 2.69 -6.23 24.25
CA SER A 136 3.64 -7.27 23.83
C SER A 136 5.11 -6.87 23.98
N GLN A 137 5.44 -5.57 23.98
CA GLN A 137 6.82 -5.14 24.21
C GLN A 137 7.21 -5.25 25.69
N VAL A 138 8.46 -5.64 25.93
CA VAL A 138 9.13 -5.52 27.23
C VAL A 138 10.48 -4.82 27.03
N GLU A 139 11.29 -4.64 28.09
CA GLU A 139 12.55 -3.87 28.05
C GLU A 139 13.46 -4.22 26.84
N ALA A 140 13.50 -5.51 26.46
CA ALA A 140 14.02 -5.93 25.16
C ALA A 140 13.21 -7.11 24.62
N GLY A 141 12.86 -7.08 23.33
CA GLY A 141 12.07 -8.13 22.67
C GLY A 141 10.57 -8.05 22.95
N PHE A 142 9.83 -8.99 22.38
CA PHE A 142 8.38 -9.09 22.50
C PHE A 142 7.93 -10.46 23.01
N ARG A 143 6.72 -10.49 23.56
CA ARG A 143 6.02 -11.65 24.12
C ARG A 143 4.64 -11.80 23.49
N ASP A 144 4.04 -12.96 23.71
CA ASP A 144 2.63 -13.25 23.43
C ASP A 144 1.69 -12.15 23.99
N LYS A 145 1.60 -12.04 25.32
CA LYS A 145 0.69 -11.14 26.04
C LYS A 145 1.24 -10.82 27.43
N PRO A 146 0.70 -9.82 28.16
CA PRO A 146 1.09 -9.55 29.54
C PRO A 146 1.07 -10.82 30.42
N GLY A 147 2.09 -10.97 31.26
CA GLY A 147 2.29 -12.17 32.09
C GLY A 147 3.01 -13.34 31.41
N LYS A 148 3.36 -13.23 30.13
CA LYS A 148 4.24 -14.20 29.42
C LYS A 148 5.67 -13.70 29.31
N TYR A 149 6.60 -14.63 29.13
CA TYR A 149 8.01 -14.31 28.87
C TYR A 149 8.21 -13.91 27.41
N ARG A 150 9.27 -13.13 27.17
CA ARG A 150 9.74 -12.82 25.81
C ARG A 150 10.40 -14.03 25.16
N ASP A 151 10.33 -14.10 23.84
CA ASP A 151 11.07 -15.06 23.04
C ASP A 151 11.32 -14.54 21.62
N HIS A 152 12.18 -15.24 20.87
CA HIS A 152 12.55 -14.84 19.51
C HIS A 152 11.38 -14.95 18.52
N TYR A 153 10.48 -15.91 18.73
CA TYR A 153 9.34 -16.14 17.85
C TYR A 153 8.36 -14.96 17.92
N HIS A 154 7.93 -14.56 19.13
CA HIS A 154 7.06 -13.41 19.31
C HIS A 154 7.76 -12.10 18.97
N THR A 155 9.07 -11.98 19.25
CA THR A 155 9.86 -10.82 18.79
C THR A 155 9.78 -10.66 17.28
N CYS A 156 10.00 -11.74 16.52
CA CYS A 156 9.89 -11.74 15.07
C CYS A 156 8.47 -11.35 14.62
N TYR A 157 7.45 -12.10 15.02
CA TYR A 157 6.10 -11.93 14.49
C TYR A 157 5.38 -10.66 14.99
N CYS A 158 5.74 -10.12 16.16
CA CYS A 158 5.26 -8.81 16.59
C CYS A 158 5.85 -7.70 15.72
N LEU A 159 7.17 -7.73 15.45
CA LEU A 159 7.82 -6.75 14.57
C LEU A 159 7.31 -6.86 13.12
N SER A 160 7.14 -8.08 12.61
CA SER A 160 6.55 -8.32 11.30
C SER A 160 5.12 -7.74 11.21
N GLY A 161 4.28 -7.99 12.22
CA GLY A 161 2.93 -7.42 12.28
C GLY A 161 2.92 -5.89 12.39
N LEU A 162 3.86 -5.33 13.18
CA LEU A 162 4.05 -3.89 13.33
C LEU A 162 4.44 -3.24 11.99
N SER A 163 5.37 -3.84 11.25
CA SER A 163 5.69 -3.39 9.89
C SER A 163 4.46 -3.47 8.98
N VAL A 164 3.75 -4.61 8.92
CA VAL A 164 2.55 -4.73 8.07
C VAL A 164 1.53 -3.61 8.30
N CYS A 165 1.17 -3.32 9.54
CA CYS A 165 0.15 -2.33 9.84
C CYS A 165 0.59 -0.87 9.56
N GLN A 166 1.89 -0.56 9.62
CA GLN A 166 2.42 0.75 9.22
C GLN A 166 2.27 1.00 7.72
N TYR A 167 2.39 -0.05 6.91
CA TYR A 167 2.37 0.03 5.44
C TYR A 167 1.04 -0.42 4.81
N SER A 168 0.04 -0.82 5.59
CA SER A 168 -1.25 -1.32 5.07
C SER A 168 -2.04 -0.24 4.31
N TRP A 169 -1.75 1.05 4.55
CA TRP A 169 -2.37 2.19 3.85
C TRP A 169 -1.57 2.70 2.63
N SER A 170 -0.35 2.21 2.41
CA SER A 170 0.54 2.83 1.41
C SER A 170 0.09 2.44 0.00
N SER A 171 -0.50 3.40 -0.72
CA SER A 171 -0.88 3.28 -2.13
C SER A 171 0.33 3.26 -3.07
N LYS A 172 1.47 3.79 -2.62
CA LYS A 172 2.74 3.73 -3.35
C LYS A 172 3.65 2.69 -2.70
N VAL A 173 4.13 1.76 -3.53
CA VAL A 173 4.89 0.57 -3.11
C VAL A 173 6.23 0.93 -2.44
N ASP A 174 6.83 2.06 -2.80
CA ASP A 174 8.18 2.45 -2.34
C ASP A 174 8.20 3.74 -1.51
N SER A 175 7.04 4.33 -1.18
CA SER A 175 7.01 5.50 -0.30
C SER A 175 6.96 5.10 1.18
N PRO A 176 7.63 5.83 2.07
CA PRO A 176 7.43 5.65 3.50
C PRO A 176 5.97 5.96 3.89
N PRO A 177 5.44 5.34 4.96
CA PRO A 177 4.07 5.55 5.37
C PRO A 177 3.89 6.97 5.92
N LEU A 178 2.67 7.50 5.86
CA LEU A 178 2.37 8.80 6.45
C LEU A 178 2.61 8.75 7.97
N PRO A 179 3.00 9.87 8.61
CA PRO A 179 3.16 9.91 10.07
C PRO A 179 1.94 9.45 10.86
N ALA A 180 0.73 9.71 10.34
CA ALA A 180 -0.52 9.27 10.96
C ALA A 180 -0.70 7.74 10.96
N ALA A 181 0.01 7.01 10.10
CA ALA A 181 -0.02 5.56 10.06
C ALA A 181 0.96 4.89 11.04
N VAL A 182 1.79 5.66 11.75
CA VAL A 182 2.75 5.15 12.74
C VAL A 182 2.37 5.63 14.13
N PHE A 183 2.04 4.71 15.02
CA PHE A 183 1.70 5.04 16.40
C PHE A 183 2.95 5.46 17.19
N GLY A 184 2.88 6.64 17.81
CA GLY A 184 3.95 7.17 18.65
C GLY A 184 4.96 8.00 17.87
N ASN A 185 6.23 7.94 18.26
CA ASN A 185 7.27 8.75 17.63
C ASN A 185 7.67 8.13 16.29
N TYR A 186 7.37 8.82 15.19
CA TYR A 186 7.59 8.34 13.82
C TYR A 186 9.03 7.85 13.59
N SER A 187 10.05 8.64 13.93
CA SER A 187 11.44 8.29 13.65
C SER A 187 11.99 7.15 14.52
N LYS A 188 11.34 6.84 15.64
CA LYS A 188 11.74 5.74 16.55
C LYS A 188 10.94 4.46 16.33
N ASN A 189 9.70 4.57 15.87
CA ASN A 189 8.79 3.44 15.78
C ASN A 189 8.60 2.93 14.34
N LEU A 190 8.98 3.70 13.33
CA LEU A 190 8.93 3.26 11.94
C LEU A 190 9.87 2.06 11.73
N LEU A 191 9.33 0.99 11.16
CA LEU A 191 10.09 -0.19 10.75
C LEU A 191 10.28 -0.23 9.24
N GLU A 192 11.25 -1.00 8.78
CA GLU A 192 11.39 -1.33 7.36
C GLU A 192 10.17 -2.12 6.86
N PRO A 193 9.74 -1.92 5.59
CA PRO A 193 8.65 -2.71 5.02
C PRO A 193 9.08 -4.16 4.81
N ILE A 194 8.17 -5.09 5.09
CA ILE A 194 8.37 -6.52 4.81
C ILE A 194 7.48 -7.00 3.67
N HIS A 195 7.95 -8.01 2.94
CA HIS A 195 7.14 -8.73 1.98
C HIS A 195 6.08 -9.57 2.73
N PRO A 196 4.76 -9.33 2.53
CA PRO A 196 3.71 -9.94 3.35
C PRO A 196 3.59 -11.46 3.17
N VAL A 197 4.01 -12.01 2.03
CA VAL A 197 4.05 -13.47 1.79
C VAL A 197 5.29 -14.14 2.41
N TYR A 198 6.49 -13.59 2.20
CA TYR A 198 7.75 -14.22 2.60
C TYR A 198 8.25 -13.81 3.99
N ASN A 199 7.65 -12.78 4.60
CA ASN A 199 8.04 -12.23 5.89
C ASN A 199 9.54 -11.88 6.01
N ILE A 200 10.09 -11.28 4.96
CA ILE A 200 11.45 -10.74 4.92
C ILE A 200 11.39 -9.28 4.51
N VAL A 201 12.44 -8.50 4.84
CA VAL A 201 12.53 -7.10 4.40
C VAL A 201 12.36 -7.03 2.89
N PHE A 202 11.53 -6.10 2.44
CA PHE A 202 11.08 -6.04 1.06
C PHE A 202 12.22 -5.90 0.06
N GLU A 203 13.24 -5.11 0.42
CA GLU A 203 14.43 -4.94 -0.41
C GLU A 203 15.22 -6.25 -0.56
N ARG A 204 15.32 -7.07 0.49
CA ARG A 204 15.97 -8.38 0.43
C ARG A 204 15.24 -9.36 -0.47
N TYR A 205 13.91 -9.25 -0.54
CA TYR A 205 13.13 -10.01 -1.51
C TYR A 205 13.46 -9.57 -2.95
N LYS A 206 13.52 -8.26 -3.23
CA LYS A 206 13.85 -7.73 -4.56
C LYS A 206 15.23 -8.18 -5.02
N GLU A 207 16.24 -8.01 -4.17
CA GLU A 207 17.63 -8.44 -4.41
C GLU A 207 17.70 -9.94 -4.77
N ALA A 208 17.06 -10.79 -3.95
CA ALA A 208 17.08 -12.23 -4.19
C ALA A 208 16.35 -12.60 -5.49
N ARG A 209 15.20 -11.97 -5.76
CA ARG A 209 14.42 -12.23 -6.96
C ARG A 209 15.19 -11.85 -8.23
N GLU A 210 15.80 -10.68 -8.24
CA GLU A 210 16.61 -10.22 -9.38
C GLU A 210 17.79 -11.15 -9.65
N PHE A 211 18.52 -11.54 -8.61
CA PHE A 211 19.66 -12.46 -8.71
C PHE A 211 19.29 -13.79 -9.38
N PHE A 212 18.14 -14.39 -9.02
CA PHE A 212 17.73 -15.69 -9.54
C PHE A 212 16.91 -15.63 -10.85
N MET A 213 16.48 -14.44 -11.30
CA MET A 213 15.68 -14.27 -12.52
C MET A 213 16.48 -13.89 -13.77
N LEU A 214 17.73 -13.43 -13.62
CA LEU A 214 18.59 -13.11 -14.76
C LEU A 214 19.13 -14.41 -15.40
N PRO A 215 19.03 -14.58 -16.73
CA PRO A 215 19.61 -15.72 -17.42
C PRO A 215 21.16 -15.68 -17.32
N PHE A 216 21.75 -16.85 -17.10
CA PHE A 216 23.21 -17.05 -17.03
C PHE A 216 23.90 -16.84 -18.38
#